data_AF-A0A432H4S7-F1
#
_entry.id   AF-A0A432H4S7-F1
#
_cell.length_a   1.000
_cell.length_b   1.000
_cell.length_c   1.000
_cell.angle_alpha   90.00
_cell.angle_beta   90.00
_cell.angle_gamma   90.00
#
_symmetry.space_group_name_H-M   'P 1'
#
loop_
_entity.id
_entity.type
_entity.pdbx_description
1 polymer ?
#
loop_
_entity_poly.entity_id
_entity_poly.type
_entity_poly.pdbx_seq_one_letter_code
_entity_poly.pdbx_strand_id
1 'polypeptide(L)' 'MTKGKKILFAIILIVVVALDFYHPPGSEHAVHFWWQKIPGFDAIFGFIGCFLLMLFAKKVIYPLFSREEDYYDR' A
#
# COMPACT_ATOMS: atom_id res chain seq x y z
N MET A 1 7.12 -15.48 -11.57
CA MET A 1 6.03 -15.18 -10.62
C MET A 1 4.86 -16.13 -10.88
N THR A 2 4.83 -17.24 -10.16
CA THR A 2 3.90 -18.36 -10.35
C THR A 2 2.44 -17.87 -10.27
N LYS A 3 1.60 -18.27 -11.24
CA LYS A 3 0.23 -17.76 -11.44
C LYS A 3 -0.62 -17.72 -10.16
N GLY A 4 -0.39 -18.67 -9.25
CA GLY A 4 -1.06 -18.73 -7.94
C GLY A 4 -0.82 -17.52 -7.03
N LYS A 5 0.39 -16.92 -7.01
CA LYS A 5 0.68 -15.75 -6.17
C LYS A 5 -0.08 -14.50 -6.62
N LYS A 6 -0.33 -14.38 -7.94
CA LYS A 6 -1.11 -13.26 -8.51
C LYS A 6 -2.59 -13.37 -8.17
N ILE A 7 -3.13 -14.60 -8.21
CA ILE A 7 -4.53 -14.88 -7.86
C ILE A 7 -4.77 -14.64 -6.38
N LEU A 8 -3.88 -15.09 -5.50
CA LEU A 8 -3.97 -14.84 -4.07
C LEU A 8 -3.99 -13.33 -3.76
N PHE A 9 -3.09 -12.57 -4.39
CA PHE A 9 -3.03 -11.12 -4.24
C PHE A 9 -4.32 -10.43 -4.72
N ALA A 10 -4.85 -10.86 -5.86
CA ALA A 10 -6.11 -10.33 -6.38
C ALA A 10 -7.30 -10.63 -5.44
N ILE A 11 -7.35 -11.83 -4.85
CA ILE A 11 -8.39 -12.21 -3.87
C ILE A 11 -8.29 -11.34 -2.62
N ILE A 12 -7.09 -11.13 -2.08
CA ILE A 12 -6.89 -10.27 -0.91
C ILE A 12 -7.35 -8.83 -1.21
N LEU A 13 -7.02 -8.29 -2.39
CA LEU A 13 -7.48 -6.97 -2.82
C LEU A 13 -9.01 -6.88 -2.89
N ILE A 14 -9.66 -7.89 -3.47
CA ILE A 14 -11.13 -7.95 -3.58
C ILE A 14 -11.77 -8.02 -2.18
N VAL A 15 -11.19 -8.78 -1.26
CA VAL A 15 -11.68 -8.89 0.13
C VAL A 15 -11.57 -7.56 0.87
N VAL A 16 -10.45 -6.84 0.72
CA VAL A 16 -10.27 -5.52 1.34
C VAL A 16 -11.30 -4.52 0.80
N VAL A 17 -11.50 -4.48 -0.52
CA VAL A 17 -12.52 -3.62 -1.13
C VAL A 17 -13.91 -4.02 -0.65
N ALA A 18 -14.22 -5.32 -0.57
CA ALA A 18 -15.52 -5.79 -0.09
C ALA A 18 -15.79 -5.42 1.38
N LEU A 19 -14.77 -5.46 2.24
CA LEU A 19 -14.88 -5.04 3.64
C LEU A 19 -15.15 -3.54 3.77
N ASP A 20 -14.51 -2.71 2.94
CA ASP A 20 -14.75 -1.25 2.87
C ASP A 20 -16.19 -0.92 2.43
N PHE A 21 -16.82 -1.77 1.62
CA PHE A 21 -18.24 -1.64 1.25
C PHE A 21 -19.20 -2.15 2.34
N TYR A 22 -18.78 -3.14 3.14
CA TYR A 22 -19.62 -3.77 4.15
C TYR A 22 -19.67 -3.00 5.48
N HIS A 23 -18.66 -2.17 5.76
CA HIS A 23 -18.66 -1.22 6.86
C HIS A 23 -18.95 0.19 6.30
N PRO A 24 -20.23 0.56 6.07
CA PRO A 24 -20.54 1.93 5.70
C PRO A 24 -20.02 2.86 6.81
N PRO A 25 -19.30 3.96 6.49
CA PRO A 25 -18.67 4.88 7.44
C PRO A 25 -19.69 5.77 8.20
N GLY A 26 -20.82 5.19 8.60
CA GLY A 26 -21.94 5.85 9.26
C GLY A 26 -22.05 5.61 10.77
N SER A 27 -21.24 4.73 11.37
CA SER A 27 -21.23 4.51 12.82
C SER A 27 -20.35 5.53 13.56
N GLU A 28 -20.85 6.76 13.58
CA GLU A 28 -20.85 7.67 14.73
C GLU A 28 -19.54 8.32 15.24
N HIS A 29 -18.33 7.97 14.81
CA HIS A 29 -17.12 8.57 15.41
C HIS A 29 -16.09 8.98 14.34
N ALA A 30 -15.98 10.30 14.10
CA ALA A 30 -14.89 10.97 13.35
C ALA A 30 -15.07 11.31 11.84
N VAL A 31 -16.21 11.84 11.42
CA VAL A 31 -16.30 12.54 10.10
C VAL A 31 -15.61 13.91 10.18
N HIS A 32 -14.28 13.95 10.24
CA HIS A 32 -13.51 15.20 10.22
C HIS A 32 -13.17 15.69 8.81
N PHE A 33 -13.21 14.80 7.81
CA PHE A 33 -12.78 15.12 6.45
C PHE A 33 -13.71 14.58 5.37
N TRP A 34 -13.95 15.42 4.35
CA TRP A 34 -14.80 15.15 3.18
C TRP A 34 -14.47 13.86 2.40
N TRP A 35 -13.23 13.37 2.45
CA TRP A 35 -12.79 12.19 1.69
C TRP A 35 -13.24 10.86 2.31
N GLN A 36 -13.54 10.81 3.61
CA GLN A 36 -14.05 9.59 4.27
C GLN A 36 -15.52 9.28 3.95
N LYS A 37 -16.20 10.20 3.26
CA LYS A 37 -17.54 9.96 2.72
C LYS A 37 -17.51 9.04 1.48
N ILE A 38 -16.35 8.86 0.86
CA ILE A 38 -16.20 8.07 -0.35
C ILE A 38 -15.88 6.61 0.06
N PRO A 39 -16.79 5.66 -0.16
CA PRO A 39 -16.53 4.25 0.13
C PRO A 39 -15.35 3.75 -0.70
N GLY A 40 -14.38 3.08 -0.06
CA GLY A 40 -13.18 2.56 -0.72
C GLY A 40 -12.00 3.54 -0.84
N PHE A 41 -12.12 4.77 -0.34
CA PHE A 41 -11.02 5.74 -0.39
C PHE A 41 -9.80 5.28 0.40
N ASP A 42 -10.02 4.72 1.60
CA ASP A 42 -8.93 4.30 2.49
C ASP A 42 -8.17 3.09 1.91
N ALA A 43 -8.85 2.12 1.30
CA ALA A 43 -8.19 1.04 0.57
C ALA A 43 -7.33 1.53 -0.60
N ILE A 44 -7.84 2.47 -1.41
CA ILE A 44 -7.09 3.05 -2.54
C ILE A 44 -5.88 3.84 -2.02
N PHE A 45 -6.08 4.64 -0.99
CA PHE A 45 -5.02 5.43 -0.37
C PHE A 45 -3.92 4.53 0.22
N GLY A 46 -4.28 3.48 0.94
CA GLY A 46 -3.33 2.51 1.49
C GLY A 46 -2.58 1.75 0.39
N PHE A 47 -3.26 1.36 -0.69
CA PHE A 47 -2.63 0.69 -1.83
C PHE A 47 -1.62 1.58 -2.54
N ILE A 48 -2.01 2.82 -2.86
CA ILE A 48 -1.14 3.81 -3.49
C ILE A 48 0.01 4.19 -2.56
N GLY A 49 -0.26 4.39 -1.27
CA GLY A 49 0.74 4.69 -0.26
C GLY A 49 1.80 3.59 -0.16
N CYS A 50 1.38 2.32 -0.14
CA CYS A 50 2.30 1.18 -0.14
C CYS A 50 3.17 1.16 -1.42
N PHE A 51 2.59 1.39 -2.58
CA PHE A 51 3.34 1.47 -3.84
C PHE A 51 4.34 2.64 -3.86
N LEU A 52 3.94 3.80 -3.37
CA LEU A 52 4.80 4.98 -3.25
C LEU A 52 5.99 4.70 -2.32
N LEU A 53 5.74 4.11 -1.15
CA LEU A 53 6.80 3.72 -0.21
C LEU A 53 7.76 2.69 -0.81
N MET A 54 7.23 1.68 -1.50
CA MET A 54 8.06 0.68 -2.20
C MET A 54 8.96 1.34 -3.26
N LEU A 55 8.41 2.25 -4.07
CA LEU A 55 9.17 2.97 -5.09
C LEU A 55 10.20 3.91 -4.47
N PHE A 56 9.83 4.62 -3.40
CA PHE A 56 10.71 5.52 -2.67
C PHE A 56 11.89 4.74 -2.06
N ALA A 57 11.61 3.60 -1.42
CA ALA A 57 12.66 2.74 -0.88
C ALA A 57 13.61 2.26 -1.98
N LYS A 58 13.08 1.83 -3.12
CA LYS A 58 13.91 1.36 -4.23
C LYS A 58 14.71 2.46 -4.94
N LYS A 59 14.17 3.67 -5.07
CA LYS A 59 14.80 4.75 -5.85
C LYS A 59 15.65 5.69 -5.02
N VAL A 60 15.29 5.91 -3.76
CA VAL A 60 15.96 6.89 -2.89
C VAL A 60 16.81 6.16 -1.86
N ILE A 61 16.23 5.22 -1.12
CA ILE A 61 16.95 4.52 -0.04
C ILE A 61 18.02 3.60 -0.62
N TYR A 62 17.72 2.79 -1.63
CA TYR A 62 18.67 1.84 -2.20
C TYR A 62 19.98 2.49 -2.68
N PRO A 63 19.98 3.50 -3.58
CA PRO A 63 21.25 4.12 -4.00
C PRO A 63 21.92 4.94 -2.89
N LEU A 64 21.16 5.47 -1.92
CA LEU A 64 21.74 6.20 -0.78
C LEU A 64 22.47 5.26 0.19
N PHE A 65 21.98 4.04 0.37
CA PHE A 65 22.52 3.05 1.31
C PHE A 65 23.47 2.04 0.66
N SER A 66 23.40 1.87 -0.66
CA SER A 66 24.42 1.16 -1.43
C SER A 66 25.72 1.96 -1.38
N ARG A 67 26.48 1.78 -0.29
CA ARG A 67 27.88 2.19 -0.21
C ARG A 67 28.68 1.47 -1.29
N GLU A 68 29.66 2.17 -1.84
CA GLU A 68 30.66 1.63 -2.77
C GLU A 68 31.27 0.36 -2.16
N GLU A 69 31.30 -0.73 -2.94
CA GLU A 69 31.77 -2.06 -2.50
C GLU A 69 33.27 -2.11 -2.13
N ASP A 70 33.96 -0.98 -2.25
CA ASP A 70 35.43 -0.85 -2.18
C ASP A 70 36.01 -0.90 -0.76
N TYR A 71 35.26 -1.39 0.24
CA TYR A 71 35.68 -1.43 1.65
C TYR A 71 36.37 -2.75 2.07
N TYR A 72 36.33 -3.79 1.26
CA TYR A 72 37.04 -5.06 1.54
C TYR A 72 38.28 -5.30 0.67
N ASP A 73 38.60 -4.37 -0.24
CA ASP A 73 39.80 -4.40 -1.09
C ASP A 73 41.02 -3.67 -0.47
N ARG A 74 41.01 -3.46 0.86
CA ARG A 74 42.22 -3.08 1.63
C ARG A 74 42.46 -4.00 2.82
#